data_AF-A0A1X7TDV0-F1
#
_entry.id   AF-A0A1X7TDV0-F1
#
_cell.length_a   1.000
_cell.length_b   1.000
_cell.length_c   1.000
_cell.angle_alpha   90.00
_cell.angle_beta   90.00
_cell.angle_gamma   90.00
#
_symmetry.space_group_name_H-M   'P 1'
#
loop_
_entity.id
_entity.type
_entity.pdbx_description
1 polymer ?
#
loop_
_entity_poly.entity_id
_entity_poly.type
_entity_poly.pdbx_seq_one_letter_code
_entity_poly.pdbx_strand_id
1 'polypeptide(L)'
;MSSFCVLYTSKSIPLPDSVTGRYAHTVSSFVLDPNHVFLIIVGGAVQNEQKHVGGGVMKWFAAHVTDPNITMVVELVFNDGQWSVGPVLDSVNIPLLYEVILKERKKKYMTDKEKELQVINESLRHDLQVARINNQSLQEALLETQSLSEKRMLTLETQLLETKTLLTKRKRDQEDSPHSDNFKKLKTDELEESVEEKQIMTGEYEKLNAIVTDNEVYITELLEEKTQVEEQLKEKQIIINDFKTTVFEKDAYISKLVKEKSQQQERITFQEEQSIKETSSVEVQFNYLIPSMGKMLA
;
A
#
# COMPACT_ATOMS: atom_id res chain seq x y z
N MET A 1 34.18 20.63 -30.50
CA MET A 1 33.59 19.30 -30.34
C MET A 1 33.55 18.98 -28.86
N SER A 2 32.39 19.16 -28.23
CA SER A 2 32.19 18.76 -26.82
C SER A 2 31.67 17.33 -26.81
N SER A 3 32.58 16.36 -26.67
CA SER A 3 32.23 14.95 -26.43
C SER A 3 32.00 14.74 -24.94
N PHE A 4 30.86 14.20 -24.55
CA PHE A 4 30.63 13.77 -23.17
C PHE A 4 31.36 12.44 -22.95
N CYS A 5 32.35 12.43 -22.06
CA CYS A 5 33.15 11.25 -21.75
C CYS A 5 32.58 10.60 -20.48
N VAL A 6 31.94 9.44 -20.62
CA VAL A 6 31.51 8.64 -19.47
C VAL A 6 32.75 7.90 -18.95
N LEU A 7 33.11 8.13 -17.68
CA LEU A 7 34.36 7.69 -17.01
C LEU A 7 34.63 6.17 -16.94
N TYR A 8 33.97 5.34 -17.73
CA TYR A 8 34.22 3.90 -17.77
C TYR A 8 34.48 3.29 -19.16
N THR A 9 34.29 4.03 -20.26
CA THR A 9 34.70 3.56 -21.59
C THR A 9 35.11 4.75 -22.46
N SER A 10 36.24 4.64 -23.17
CA SER A 10 36.79 5.69 -24.05
C SER A 10 36.00 5.84 -25.37
N LYS A 11 34.67 5.74 -25.34
CA LYS A 11 33.79 5.89 -26.50
C LYS A 11 33.00 7.20 -26.39
N SER A 12 33.10 8.04 -27.42
CA SER A 12 32.33 9.29 -27.54
C SER A 12 30.88 8.96 -27.89
N ILE A 13 29.94 9.48 -27.11
CA ILE A 13 28.51 9.40 -27.42
C ILE A 13 28.16 10.55 -28.39
N PRO A 14 27.50 10.28 -29.54
CA PRO A 14 27.13 11.31 -30.50
C PRO A 14 25.92 12.11 -30.00
N LEU A 15 26.19 13.20 -29.26
CA LEU A 15 25.15 14.14 -28.83
C LEU A 15 24.69 15.03 -30.00
N PRO A 16 23.46 15.56 -29.96
CA PRO A 16 22.95 16.45 -31.02
C PRO A 16 23.75 17.75 -31.12
N ASP A 17 23.78 18.35 -32.30
CA ASP A 17 24.51 19.60 -32.60
C ASP A 17 24.08 20.76 -31.70
N SER A 18 22.80 20.77 -31.33
CA SER A 18 22.25 21.73 -30.38
C SER A 18 22.93 21.68 -29.01
N VAL A 19 23.61 20.59 -28.65
CA VAL A 19 24.41 20.40 -27.43
C VAL A 19 25.91 20.51 -27.73
N THR A 20 26.40 19.88 -28.79
CA THR A 20 27.85 19.81 -29.08
C THR A 20 28.43 21.10 -29.68
N GLY A 21 27.59 21.93 -30.31
CA GLY A 21 27.96 23.19 -30.96
C GLY A 21 27.87 24.43 -30.07
N ARG A 22 27.37 24.31 -28.83
CA ARG A 22 27.28 25.41 -27.86
C ARG A 22 28.48 25.45 -26.91
N TYR A 23 28.80 26.65 -26.43
CA TYR A 23 29.79 26.91 -25.39
C TYR A 23 29.18 27.78 -24.27
N ALA A 24 29.93 28.00 -23.18
CA ALA A 24 29.48 28.80 -22.04
C ALA A 24 28.09 28.39 -21.48
N HIS A 25 27.87 27.09 -21.36
CA HIS A 25 26.64 26.48 -20.83
C HIS A 25 26.95 25.59 -19.61
N THR A 26 25.90 25.24 -18.87
CA THR A 26 25.99 24.29 -17.75
C THR A 26 25.45 22.94 -18.18
N VAL A 27 26.12 21.86 -17.77
CA VAL A 27 25.64 20.48 -17.93
C VAL A 27 25.58 19.81 -16.56
N SER A 28 24.42 19.26 -16.23
CA SER A 28 24.21 18.42 -15.06
C SER A 28 23.69 17.06 -15.51
N SER A 29 23.89 16.02 -14.70
CA SER A 29 23.38 14.67 -14.99
C SER A 29 22.68 14.08 -13.78
N PHE A 30 21.62 13.30 -14.01
CA PHE A 30 21.04 12.45 -12.98
C PHE A 30 20.78 11.05 -13.53
N VAL A 31 20.94 10.05 -12.67
CA VAL A 31 20.78 8.63 -13.01
C VAL A 31 19.40 8.19 -12.53
N LEU A 32 18.57 7.69 -13.44
CA LEU A 32 17.28 7.10 -13.06
C LEU A 32 17.48 5.64 -12.65
N ASP A 33 18.28 4.90 -13.42
CA ASP A 33 18.67 3.51 -13.17
C ASP A 33 20.00 3.20 -13.92
N PRO A 34 20.61 2.01 -13.75
CA PRO A 34 21.89 1.69 -14.39
C PRO A 34 21.94 1.83 -15.92
N ASN A 35 20.78 1.78 -16.58
CA ASN A 35 20.65 1.85 -18.03
C ASN A 35 20.15 3.22 -18.52
N HIS A 36 19.64 4.09 -17.64
CA HIS A 36 19.03 5.37 -18.01
C HIS A 36 19.68 6.55 -17.26
N VAL A 37 20.37 7.42 -18.01
CA VAL A 37 21.02 8.64 -17.51
C VAL A 37 20.46 9.85 -18.25
N PHE A 38 20.05 10.88 -17.53
CA PHE A 38 19.56 12.12 -18.12
C PHE A 38 20.59 13.23 -17.97
N LEU A 39 20.86 13.94 -19.06
CA LEU A 39 21.66 15.15 -19.09
C LEU A 39 20.73 16.37 -19.15
N ILE A 40 20.97 17.35 -18.29
CA ILE A 40 20.28 18.63 -18.28
C ILE A 40 21.30 19.68 -18.73
N ILE A 41 21.02 20.34 -19.84
CA ILE A 41 21.84 21.41 -20.40
C ILE A 41 21.08 22.73 -20.23
N VAL A 42 21.73 23.74 -19.66
CA VAL A 42 21.11 25.05 -19.42
C VAL A 42 22.01 26.16 -19.95
N GLY A 43 21.39 27.07 -20.70
CA GLY A 43 22.02 28.24 -21.30
C GLY A 43 23.02 27.90 -22.40
N GLY A 44 23.86 28.88 -22.72
CA GLY A 44 24.92 28.75 -23.70
C GLY A 44 24.92 29.84 -24.74
N ALA A 45 25.99 29.84 -25.53
CA ALA A 45 26.11 30.62 -26.75
C ALA A 45 26.55 29.71 -27.89
N VAL A 46 26.10 30.04 -29.09
CA VAL A 46 26.55 29.44 -30.35
C VAL A 46 27.35 30.48 -31.12
N GLN A 47 28.35 30.04 -31.89
CA GLN A 47 29.02 30.93 -32.83
C GLN A 47 28.05 31.30 -33.94
N ASN A 48 27.82 32.60 -34.10
CA ASN A 48 27.00 33.14 -35.18
C ASN A 48 27.91 33.61 -36.33
N GLU A 49 27.36 34.35 -37.29
CA GLU A 49 28.06 34.86 -38.47
C GLU A 49 29.23 35.80 -38.15
N GLN A 50 30.24 35.82 -39.03
CA GLN A 50 31.24 36.89 -39.06
C GLN A 50 30.61 38.16 -39.60
N LYS A 51 30.71 39.26 -38.85
CA LYS A 51 30.29 40.58 -39.33
C LYS A 51 31.51 41.44 -39.60
N HIS A 52 31.47 42.20 -40.70
CA HIS A 52 32.46 43.21 -41.01
C HIS A 52 32.27 44.40 -40.06
N VAL A 53 33.27 44.68 -39.22
CA VAL A 53 33.20 45.74 -38.20
C VAL A 53 33.92 47.04 -38.63
N GLY A 54 34.34 47.13 -39.90
CA GLY A 54 35.09 48.26 -40.46
C GLY A 54 36.57 47.94 -40.67
N GLY A 55 37.21 48.62 -41.63
CA GLY A 55 38.66 48.51 -41.87
C GLY A 55 39.15 47.16 -42.42
N GLY A 56 38.28 46.33 -43.02
CA GLY A 56 38.64 44.99 -43.50
C GLY A 56 38.65 43.91 -42.42
N VAL A 57 38.26 44.23 -41.19
CA VAL A 57 38.28 43.29 -40.05
C VAL A 57 36.93 42.57 -39.95
N MET A 58 36.99 41.24 -39.96
CA MET A 58 35.85 40.35 -39.70
C MET A 58 35.89 39.88 -38.25
N LYS A 59 34.77 40.03 -37.53
CA LYS A 59 34.65 39.59 -36.12
C LYS A 59 33.51 38.59 -35.96
N TRP A 60 33.77 37.52 -35.22
CA TRP A 60 32.76 36.54 -34.82
C TRP A 60 31.90 37.09 -33.70
N PHE A 61 30.58 36.96 -33.85
CA PHE A 61 29.64 37.31 -32.79
C PHE A 61 29.05 36.04 -32.18
N ALA A 62 29.01 36.02 -30.85
CA ALA A 62 28.29 35.01 -30.09
C ALA A 62 26.79 35.32 -30.15
N ALA A 63 25.96 34.33 -30.49
CA ALA A 63 24.52 34.42 -30.25
C ALA A 63 24.19 33.63 -28.98
N HIS A 64 23.48 34.25 -28.04
CA HIS A 64 22.95 33.56 -26.88
C HIS A 64 21.88 32.57 -27.31
N VAL A 65 21.89 31.38 -26.72
CA VAL A 65 20.83 30.39 -26.92
C VAL A 65 19.59 30.87 -26.16
N THR A 66 18.50 31.10 -26.88
CA THR A 66 17.20 31.50 -26.34
C THR A 66 16.21 30.34 -26.39
N ASP A 67 14.99 30.58 -25.89
CA ASP A 67 13.90 29.62 -26.02
C ASP A 67 13.67 29.19 -27.49
N PRO A 68 13.30 27.91 -27.71
CA PRO A 68 13.03 26.88 -26.70
C PRO A 68 14.30 26.14 -26.21
N ASN A 69 15.46 26.38 -26.83
CA ASN A 69 16.66 25.58 -26.64
C ASN A 69 17.55 26.02 -25.46
N ILE A 70 17.09 26.99 -24.67
CA ILE A 70 17.81 27.49 -23.50
C ILE A 70 17.98 26.40 -22.45
N THR A 71 16.98 25.54 -22.27
CA THR A 71 17.05 24.37 -21.40
C THR A 71 16.77 23.13 -22.26
N MET A 72 17.67 22.15 -22.20
CA MET A 72 17.49 20.89 -22.90
C MET A 72 17.70 19.71 -21.94
N VAL A 73 16.91 18.66 -22.11
CA VAL A 73 17.08 17.39 -21.41
C VAL A 73 17.33 16.31 -22.45
N VAL A 74 18.44 15.58 -22.30
CA VAL A 74 18.83 14.48 -23.20
C VAL A 74 18.86 13.20 -22.39
N GLU A 75 18.08 12.21 -22.81
CA GLU A 75 18.17 10.87 -22.25
C GLU A 75 19.32 10.10 -22.92
N LEU A 76 20.11 9.41 -22.11
CA LEU A 76 21.11 8.44 -22.53
C LEU A 76 20.63 7.06 -22.08
N VAL A 77 20.49 6.15 -23.05
CA VAL A 77 20.01 4.79 -22.80
C VAL A 77 21.13 3.81 -23.13
N PHE A 78 21.44 2.93 -22.18
CA PHE A 78 22.38 1.84 -22.33
C PHE A 78 21.66 0.56 -22.73
N ASN A 79 21.91 0.11 -23.96
CA ASN A 79 21.38 -1.13 -24.50
C ASN A 79 22.53 -1.96 -25.08
N ASP A 80 22.54 -3.26 -24.84
CA ASP A 80 23.48 -4.21 -25.44
C ASP A 80 24.97 -3.81 -25.36
N GLY A 81 25.38 -3.23 -24.23
CA GLY A 81 26.78 -2.82 -24.02
C GLY A 81 27.16 -1.47 -24.63
N GLN A 82 26.21 -0.71 -25.19
CA GLN A 82 26.45 0.57 -25.84
C GLN A 82 25.47 1.66 -25.37
N TRP A 83 26.01 2.87 -25.17
CA TRP A 83 25.20 4.07 -24.92
C TRP A 83 24.67 4.64 -26.22
N SER A 84 23.38 4.95 -26.23
CA SER A 84 22.66 5.63 -27.31
C SER A 84 21.97 6.88 -26.76
N VAL A 85 21.72 7.85 -27.64
CA VAL A 85 20.93 9.03 -27.30
C VAL A 85 19.45 8.69 -27.51
N GLY A 86 18.68 8.82 -26.45
CA GLY A 86 17.22 8.70 -26.46
C GLY A 86 16.54 10.04 -26.78
N PRO A 87 15.35 10.29 -26.20
CA PRO A 87 14.64 11.56 -26.34
C PRO A 87 15.49 12.79 -26.00
N VAL A 88 15.35 13.82 -26.83
CA VAL A 88 15.92 15.16 -26.63
C VAL A 88 14.75 16.12 -26.48
N LEU A 89 14.65 16.76 -25.31
CA LEU A 89 13.57 17.67 -24.96
C LEU A 89 14.13 19.08 -24.83
N ASP A 90 13.35 20.06 -25.23
CA ASP A 90 13.62 21.49 -25.06
C ASP A 90 12.72 22.08 -23.96
N SER A 91 12.83 23.39 -23.69
CA SER A 91 12.09 24.05 -22.61
C SER A 91 10.57 23.90 -22.74
N VAL A 92 10.05 23.71 -23.96
CA VAL A 92 8.63 23.55 -24.24
C VAL A 92 8.16 22.11 -24.02
N ASN A 93 8.98 21.13 -24.38
CA ASN A 93 8.62 19.71 -24.31
C ASN A 93 8.89 19.07 -22.93
N ILE A 94 9.78 19.65 -22.12
CA ILE A 94 10.11 19.13 -20.78
C ILE A 94 8.85 19.02 -19.87
N PRO A 95 8.00 20.06 -19.73
CA PRO A 95 6.80 19.96 -18.90
C PRO A 95 5.80 18.92 -19.41
N LEU A 96 5.66 18.80 -20.74
CA LEU A 96 4.74 17.85 -21.36
C LEU A 96 5.13 16.40 -21.06
N LEU A 97 6.42 16.08 -21.18
CA LEU A 97 6.90 14.73 -20.82
C LEU A 97 6.73 14.45 -19.33
N TYR A 98 7.01 15.43 -18.46
CA TYR A 98 6.80 15.28 -17.02
C TYR A 98 5.35 14.93 -16.68
N GLU A 99 4.37 15.57 -17.32
CA GLU A 99 2.96 15.22 -17.14
C GLU A 99 2.63 13.80 -17.60
N VAL A 100 3.17 13.37 -18.74
CA VAL A 100 2.98 12.02 -19.27
C VAL A 100 3.54 10.98 -18.31
N ILE A 101 4.79 11.15 -17.86
CA ILE A 101 5.45 10.25 -16.91
C ILE A 101 4.68 10.19 -15.59
N LEU A 102 4.22 11.34 -15.07
CA LEU A 102 3.41 11.37 -13.85
C LEU A 102 2.09 10.60 -14.02
N LYS A 103 1.40 10.76 -15.16
CA LYS A 103 0.16 10.03 -15.45
C LYS A 103 0.40 8.53 -15.52
N GLU A 104 1.45 8.09 -16.19
CA GLU A 104 1.81 6.66 -16.28
C GLU A 104 2.17 6.07 -14.92
N ARG A 105 2.99 6.77 -14.13
CA ARG A 105 3.34 6.33 -12.77
C ARG A 105 2.13 6.24 -11.85
N LYS A 106 1.23 7.22 -11.91
CA LYS A 106 -0.02 7.21 -11.16
C LYS A 106 -0.89 6.01 -11.55
N LYS A 107 -0.99 5.72 -12.86
CA LYS A 107 -1.73 4.55 -13.35
C LYS A 107 -1.13 3.25 -12.80
N LYS A 108 0.19 3.07 -12.91
CA LYS A 108 0.88 1.89 -12.38
C LYS A 108 0.62 1.70 -10.88
N TYR A 109 0.80 2.75 -10.08
CA TYR A 109 0.54 2.72 -8.64
C TYR A 109 -0.91 2.31 -8.30
N MET A 110 -1.89 2.88 -9.00
CA MET A 110 -3.29 2.53 -8.80
C MET A 110 -3.56 1.05 -9.14
N THR A 111 -2.99 0.54 -10.23
CA THR A 111 -3.12 -0.87 -10.62
C THR A 111 -2.46 -1.82 -9.61
N ASP A 112 -1.28 -1.48 -9.11
CA ASP A 112 -0.60 -2.31 -8.11
C ASP A 112 -1.41 -2.36 -6.80
N LYS A 113 -1.99 -1.22 -6.38
CA LYS A 113 -2.90 -1.17 -5.22
C LYS A 113 -4.19 -1.96 -5.41
N GLU A 114 -4.75 -1.95 -6.63
CA GLU A 114 -5.94 -2.74 -6.96
C GLU A 114 -5.66 -4.25 -6.86
N LYS A 115 -4.50 -4.70 -7.33
CA LYS A 115 -4.05 -6.10 -7.18
C LYS A 115 -3.86 -6.48 -5.71
N GLU A 116 -3.22 -5.63 -4.91
CA GLU A 116 -3.08 -5.85 -3.46
C GLU A 116 -4.46 -5.99 -2.78
N LEU A 117 -5.41 -5.09 -3.09
CA LEU A 117 -6.76 -5.15 -2.55
C LEU A 117 -7.52 -6.40 -2.98
N GLN A 118 -7.31 -6.87 -4.21
CA GLN A 118 -7.92 -8.10 -4.69
C GLN A 118 -7.43 -9.32 -3.88
N VAL A 119 -6.12 -9.44 -3.67
CA VAL A 119 -5.51 -10.52 -2.87
C VAL A 119 -6.06 -10.51 -1.43
N ILE A 120 -6.14 -9.34 -0.80
CA ILE A 120 -6.68 -9.21 0.56
C ILE A 120 -8.16 -9.63 0.60
N ASN A 121 -8.97 -9.20 -0.37
CA ASN A 121 -10.38 -9.57 -0.43
C ASN A 121 -10.59 -11.07 -0.64
N GLU A 122 -9.77 -11.72 -1.47
CA GLU A 122 -9.82 -13.17 -1.68
C GLU A 122 -9.45 -13.93 -0.40
N SER A 123 -8.41 -13.49 0.31
CA SER A 123 -8.03 -14.04 1.62
C SER A 123 -9.16 -13.93 2.64
N LEU A 124 -9.76 -12.73 2.78
CA LEU A 124 -10.86 -12.52 3.73
C LEU A 124 -12.08 -13.38 3.42
N ARG A 125 -12.39 -13.60 2.14
CA ARG A 125 -13.49 -14.51 1.73
C ARG A 125 -13.20 -15.94 2.14
N HIS A 126 -11.96 -16.40 1.97
CA HIS A 126 -11.54 -17.72 2.40
C HIS A 126 -11.67 -17.89 3.91
N ASP A 127 -11.16 -16.93 4.69
CA ASP A 127 -11.22 -16.98 6.16
C ASP A 127 -12.67 -16.97 6.67
N LEU A 128 -13.54 -16.16 6.05
CA LEU A 128 -14.98 -16.16 6.36
C LEU A 128 -15.64 -17.51 6.06
N GLN A 129 -15.25 -18.17 4.97
CA GLN A 129 -15.77 -19.48 4.62
C GLN A 129 -15.32 -20.54 5.62
N VAL A 130 -14.05 -20.54 6.02
CA VAL A 130 -13.53 -21.44 7.06
C VAL A 130 -14.25 -21.22 8.39
N ALA A 131 -14.42 -19.97 8.81
CA ALA A 131 -15.14 -19.63 10.04
C ALA A 131 -16.61 -20.09 9.99
N ARG A 132 -17.27 -20.00 8.82
CA ARG A 132 -18.64 -20.51 8.64
C ARG A 132 -18.70 -22.03 8.81
N ILE A 133 -17.77 -22.77 8.20
CA ILE A 133 -17.71 -24.24 8.30
C ILE A 133 -17.44 -24.65 9.76
N ASN A 134 -16.49 -24.01 10.44
CA ASN A 134 -16.18 -24.31 11.83
C ASN A 134 -17.38 -24.07 12.76
N ASN A 135 -18.10 -22.96 12.56
CA ASN A 135 -19.32 -22.68 13.32
C ASN A 135 -20.43 -23.72 13.07
N GLN A 136 -20.59 -24.20 11.83
CA GLN A 136 -21.55 -25.27 11.52
C GLN A 136 -21.16 -26.57 12.22
N SER A 137 -19.89 -26.97 12.15
CA SER A 137 -19.40 -28.17 12.83
C SER A 137 -19.59 -28.08 14.35
N LEU A 138 -19.39 -26.91 14.94
CA LEU A 138 -19.62 -26.68 16.37
C LEU A 138 -21.12 -26.77 16.73
N GLN A 139 -22.01 -26.26 15.87
CA GLN A 139 -23.46 -26.44 16.06
C GLN A 139 -23.87 -27.92 15.98
N GLU A 140 -23.31 -28.68 15.05
CA GLU A 140 -23.57 -30.13 14.91
C GLU A 140 -23.08 -30.90 16.15
N ALA A 141 -21.87 -30.63 16.63
CA ALA A 141 -21.33 -31.26 17.84
C ALA A 141 -22.17 -30.93 19.09
N LEU A 142 -22.69 -29.70 19.17
CA LEU A 142 -23.58 -29.29 20.27
C LEU A 142 -24.92 -30.06 20.25
N LEU A 143 -25.50 -30.25 19.07
CA LEU A 143 -26.71 -31.06 18.89
C LEU A 143 -26.48 -32.53 19.26
N GLU A 144 -25.34 -33.09 18.84
CA GLU A 144 -24.99 -34.49 19.12
C GLU A 144 -24.77 -34.73 20.62
N THR A 145 -24.05 -33.83 21.30
CA THR A 145 -23.85 -33.89 22.75
C THR A 145 -25.16 -33.75 23.52
N GLN A 146 -26.07 -32.88 23.08
CA GLN A 146 -27.40 -32.77 23.67
C GLN A 146 -28.18 -34.07 23.54
N SER A 147 -28.26 -34.66 22.34
CA SER A 147 -28.93 -35.95 22.11
C SER A 147 -28.33 -37.08 22.96
N LEU A 148 -27.01 -37.12 23.08
CA LEU A 148 -26.31 -38.10 23.91
C LEU A 148 -26.67 -37.95 25.39
N SER A 149 -26.78 -36.71 25.88
CA SER A 149 -27.16 -36.42 27.27
C SER A 149 -28.60 -36.85 27.56
N GLU A 150 -29.53 -36.59 26.63
CA GLU A 150 -30.94 -37.00 26.74
C GLU A 150 -31.05 -38.53 26.78
N LYS A 151 -30.30 -39.23 25.93
CA LYS A 151 -30.25 -40.70 25.91
C LYS A 151 -29.69 -41.28 27.22
N ARG A 152 -28.63 -40.67 27.78
CA ARG A 152 -28.06 -41.09 29.08
C ARG A 152 -29.06 -40.90 30.21
N MET A 153 -29.76 -39.77 30.25
CA MET A 153 -30.79 -39.49 31.25
C MET A 153 -31.93 -40.53 31.21
N LEU A 154 -32.46 -40.83 30.01
CA LEU A 154 -33.49 -41.87 29.84
C LEU A 154 -33.02 -43.26 30.30
N THR A 155 -31.74 -43.59 30.06
CA THR A 155 -31.15 -44.86 30.48
C THR A 155 -31.10 -44.95 32.01
N LEU A 156 -30.66 -43.88 32.68
CA LEU A 156 -30.62 -43.80 34.13
C LEU A 156 -32.02 -43.85 34.77
N GLU A 157 -33.00 -43.16 34.19
CA GLU A 157 -34.40 -43.24 34.65
C GLU A 157 -34.95 -44.66 34.55
N THR A 158 -34.65 -45.37 33.46
CA THR A 158 -35.09 -46.75 33.25
C THR A 158 -34.47 -47.69 34.28
N GLN A 159 -33.15 -47.59 34.49
CA GLN A 159 -32.44 -48.36 35.51
C GLN A 159 -33.00 -48.08 36.91
N LEU A 160 -33.26 -46.82 37.25
CA LEU A 160 -33.86 -46.43 38.53
C LEU A 160 -35.23 -47.11 38.74
N LEU A 161 -36.08 -47.13 37.71
CA LEU A 161 -37.40 -47.73 37.78
C LEU A 161 -37.35 -49.25 37.94
N GLU A 162 -36.45 -49.91 37.22
CA GLU A 162 -36.17 -51.35 37.36
C GLU A 162 -35.66 -51.69 38.76
N THR A 163 -34.72 -50.90 39.29
CA THR A 163 -34.18 -51.10 40.63
C THR A 163 -35.28 -50.94 41.69
N LYS A 164 -36.13 -49.91 41.55
CA LYS A 164 -37.26 -49.66 42.46
C LYS A 164 -38.31 -50.78 42.42
N THR A 165 -38.56 -51.37 41.25
CA THR A 165 -39.49 -52.51 41.12
C THR A 165 -38.92 -53.80 41.70
N LEU A 166 -37.62 -54.07 41.55
CA LEU A 166 -36.97 -55.19 42.22
C LEU A 166 -37.00 -55.05 43.75
N LEU A 167 -36.74 -53.84 44.27
CA LEU A 167 -36.75 -53.55 45.70
C LEU A 167 -38.17 -53.72 46.31
N THR A 168 -39.22 -53.34 45.57
CA THR A 168 -40.62 -53.55 46.00
C THR A 168 -41.07 -55.01 45.90
N LYS A 169 -40.56 -55.80 44.94
CA LYS A 169 -40.77 -57.26 44.94
C LYS A 169 -40.10 -57.91 46.14
N ARG A 170 -38.82 -57.59 46.40
CA ARG A 170 -38.07 -58.11 47.57
C ARG A 170 -38.73 -57.78 48.91
N LYS A 171 -39.33 -56.59 49.06
CA LYS A 171 -40.08 -56.23 50.27
C LYS A 171 -41.35 -57.06 50.48
N ARG A 172 -42.01 -57.51 49.40
CA ARG A 172 -43.17 -58.41 49.50
C ARG A 172 -42.76 -59.85 49.82
N ASP A 173 -41.63 -60.30 49.28
CA ASP A 173 -41.10 -61.64 49.56
C ASP A 173 -40.53 -61.78 50.99
N GLN A 174 -40.31 -60.66 51.70
CA GLN A 174 -39.77 -60.62 53.06
C GLN A 174 -40.84 -60.57 54.16
N GLU A 175 -42.11 -60.30 53.84
CA GLU A 175 -43.23 -60.30 54.80
C GLU A 175 -43.83 -61.71 55.04
N ASP A 176 -43.48 -62.71 54.22
CA ASP A 176 -44.13 -64.04 54.24
C ASP A 176 -43.23 -65.24 54.65
N SER A 177 -42.03 -65.04 55.22
CA SER A 177 -41.15 -66.18 55.58
C SER A 177 -40.61 -66.16 57.01
N PRO A 178 -40.91 -67.19 57.84
CA PRO A 178 -40.36 -67.32 59.18
C PRO A 178 -39.04 -68.12 59.18
N HIS A 179 -37.99 -67.48 59.74
CA HIS A 179 -36.77 -68.08 60.30
C HIS A 179 -35.79 -68.76 59.32
N SER A 180 -34.60 -68.17 59.13
CA SER A 180 -33.33 -68.92 59.22
C SER A 180 -32.10 -67.99 59.15
N ASP A 181 -31.02 -68.42 59.81
CA ASP A 181 -29.77 -67.73 60.12
C ASP A 181 -28.89 -67.32 58.91
N ASN A 182 -29.43 -67.30 57.68
CA ASN A 182 -28.69 -66.92 56.46
C ASN A 182 -28.65 -65.40 56.20
N PHE A 183 -29.33 -64.60 57.02
CA PHE A 183 -29.49 -63.14 56.83
C PHE A 183 -28.21 -62.32 57.03
N LYS A 184 -27.18 -62.90 57.65
CA LYS A 184 -25.90 -62.20 57.91
C LYS A 184 -24.92 -62.29 56.74
N LYS A 185 -25.00 -63.31 55.88
CA LYS A 185 -24.04 -63.49 54.77
C LYS A 185 -24.40 -62.63 53.55
N LEU A 186 -25.68 -62.59 53.17
CA LEU A 186 -26.16 -61.77 52.05
C LEU A 186 -25.99 -60.25 52.25
N LYS A 187 -26.09 -59.77 53.51
CA LYS A 187 -25.85 -58.36 53.84
C LYS A 187 -24.39 -57.94 53.73
N THR A 188 -23.46 -58.89 53.73
CA THR A 188 -22.02 -58.59 53.67
C THR A 188 -21.61 -58.40 52.22
N ASP A 189 -22.03 -59.29 51.33
CA ASP A 189 -21.69 -59.25 49.89
C ASP A 189 -22.36 -58.05 49.17
N GLU A 190 -23.64 -57.73 49.45
CA GLU A 190 -24.31 -56.52 48.90
C GLU A 190 -23.70 -55.20 49.43
N LEU A 191 -23.13 -55.21 50.63
CA LEU A 191 -22.48 -54.03 51.21
C LEU A 191 -21.11 -53.81 50.57
N GLU A 192 -20.36 -54.88 50.27
CA GLU A 192 -19.05 -54.85 49.62
C GLU A 192 -19.13 -54.35 48.16
N GLU A 193 -20.09 -54.85 47.37
CA GLU A 193 -20.34 -54.40 45.99
C GLU A 193 -20.78 -52.92 45.93
N SER A 194 -21.63 -52.47 46.87
CA SER A 194 -22.04 -51.06 46.98
C SER A 194 -20.91 -50.12 47.43
N VAL A 195 -19.89 -50.65 48.10
CA VAL A 195 -18.71 -49.91 48.55
C VAL A 195 -17.72 -49.75 47.39
N GLU A 196 -17.53 -50.79 46.57
CA GLU A 196 -16.72 -50.72 45.35
C GLU A 196 -17.31 -49.77 44.30
N GLU A 197 -18.61 -49.81 44.03
CA GLU A 197 -19.27 -48.86 43.11
C GLU A 197 -19.14 -47.40 43.60
N LYS A 198 -19.28 -47.16 44.91
CA LYS A 198 -19.07 -45.83 45.49
C LYS A 198 -17.64 -45.35 45.36
N GLN A 199 -16.65 -46.22 45.49
CA GLN A 199 -15.23 -45.89 45.29
C GLN A 199 -14.92 -45.55 43.83
N ILE A 200 -15.49 -46.28 42.87
CA ILE A 200 -15.31 -46.00 41.43
C ILE A 200 -15.97 -44.66 41.06
N MET A 201 -17.20 -44.41 41.53
CA MET A 201 -17.91 -43.15 41.34
C MET A 201 -17.17 -41.94 41.94
N THR A 202 -16.50 -42.09 43.09
CA THR A 202 -15.71 -40.99 43.69
C THR A 202 -14.43 -40.73 42.90
N GLY A 203 -13.75 -41.76 42.41
CA GLY A 203 -12.55 -41.60 41.57
C GLY A 203 -12.82 -40.95 40.21
N GLU A 204 -13.96 -41.25 39.57
CA GLU A 204 -14.36 -40.58 38.33
C GLU A 204 -14.76 -39.12 38.56
N TYR A 205 -15.38 -38.81 39.70
CA TYR A 205 -15.73 -37.45 40.08
C TYR A 205 -14.48 -36.58 40.31
N GLU A 206 -13.44 -37.13 40.95
CA GLU A 206 -12.15 -36.45 41.12
C GLU A 206 -11.44 -36.18 39.77
N LYS A 207 -11.49 -37.13 38.83
CA LYS A 207 -10.99 -36.93 37.46
C LYS A 207 -11.74 -35.84 36.70
N LEU A 208 -13.07 -35.83 36.79
CA LEU A 208 -13.90 -34.77 36.20
C LEU A 208 -13.58 -33.41 36.82
N ASN A 209 -13.39 -33.36 38.14
CA ASN A 209 -13.05 -32.13 38.84
C ASN A 209 -11.69 -31.58 38.40
N ALA A 210 -10.69 -32.44 38.19
CA ALA A 210 -9.40 -32.03 37.65
C ALA A 210 -9.51 -31.45 36.23
N ILE A 211 -10.31 -32.07 35.36
CA ILE A 211 -10.56 -31.57 33.99
C ILE A 211 -11.30 -30.23 34.01
N VAL A 212 -12.29 -30.07 34.88
CA VAL A 212 -13.02 -28.80 35.06
C VAL A 212 -12.06 -27.69 35.51
N THR A 213 -11.17 -27.99 36.45
CA THR A 213 -10.18 -27.03 36.96
C THR A 213 -9.22 -26.57 35.85
N ASP A 214 -8.74 -27.50 35.01
CA ASP A 214 -7.83 -27.20 33.90
C ASP A 214 -8.51 -26.34 32.82
N ASN A 215 -9.78 -26.64 32.52
CA ASN A 215 -10.58 -25.84 31.60
C ASN A 215 -10.90 -24.45 32.13
N GLU A 216 -11.13 -24.29 33.44
CA GLU A 216 -11.33 -22.97 34.07
C GLU A 216 -10.09 -22.08 33.92
N VAL A 217 -8.89 -22.64 34.08
CA VAL A 217 -7.62 -21.94 33.84
C VAL A 217 -7.49 -21.53 32.37
N TYR A 218 -7.79 -22.43 31.44
CA TYR A 218 -7.75 -22.12 30.00
C TYR A 218 -8.76 -21.03 29.59
N ILE A 219 -9.96 -21.05 30.16
CA ILE A 219 -10.98 -20.01 29.92
C ILE A 219 -10.51 -18.66 30.45
N THR A 220 -9.83 -18.61 31.61
CA THR A 220 -9.32 -17.36 32.17
C THR A 220 -8.18 -16.77 31.34
N GLU A 221 -7.24 -17.60 30.87
CA GLU A 221 -6.17 -17.18 29.95
C GLU A 221 -6.74 -16.59 28.65
N LEU A 222 -7.72 -17.26 28.03
CA LEU A 222 -8.42 -16.74 26.84
C LEU A 222 -9.14 -15.41 27.10
N LEU A 223 -9.65 -15.20 28.32
CA LEU A 223 -10.34 -13.98 28.71
C LEU A 223 -9.36 -12.81 28.84
N GLU A 224 -8.16 -13.04 29.37
CA GLU A 224 -7.07 -12.06 29.44
C GLU A 224 -6.51 -11.73 28.05
N GLU A 225 -6.31 -12.73 27.18
CA GLU A 225 -5.88 -12.46 25.79
C GLU A 225 -6.90 -11.61 25.04
N LYS A 226 -8.19 -11.90 25.21
CA LYS A 226 -9.28 -11.14 24.58
C LYS A 226 -9.28 -9.67 25.03
N THR A 227 -9.13 -9.41 26.33
CA THR A 227 -9.10 -8.02 26.85
C THR A 227 -7.88 -7.26 26.33
N GLN A 228 -6.72 -7.92 26.25
CA GLN A 228 -5.51 -7.32 25.70
C GLN A 228 -5.65 -6.97 24.21
N VAL A 229 -6.28 -7.85 23.41
CA VAL A 229 -6.58 -7.58 21.99
C VAL A 229 -7.57 -6.42 21.83
N GLU A 230 -8.60 -6.34 22.67
CA GLU A 230 -9.56 -5.23 22.66
C GLU A 230 -8.90 -3.87 22.99
N GLU A 231 -7.95 -3.83 23.92
CA GLU A 231 -7.18 -2.61 24.22
C GLU A 231 -6.30 -2.19 23.03
N GLN A 232 -5.57 -3.13 22.41
CA GLN A 232 -4.78 -2.84 21.22
C GLN A 232 -5.64 -2.32 20.06
N LEU A 233 -6.85 -2.84 19.91
CA LEU A 233 -7.80 -2.37 18.90
C LEU A 233 -8.20 -0.91 19.14
N LYS A 234 -8.50 -0.55 20.40
CA LYS A 234 -8.85 0.83 20.79
C LYS A 234 -7.68 1.79 20.52
N GLU A 235 -6.46 1.40 20.86
CA GLU A 235 -5.26 2.22 20.61
C GLU A 235 -5.05 2.45 19.11
N LYS A 236 -5.13 1.39 18.29
CA LYS A 236 -5.06 1.50 16.82
C LYS A 236 -6.16 2.41 16.26
N GLN A 237 -7.37 2.35 16.83
CA GLN A 237 -8.49 3.20 16.39
C GLN A 237 -8.24 4.69 16.67
N ILE A 238 -7.61 5.02 17.81
CA ILE A 238 -7.21 6.39 18.15
C ILE A 238 -6.16 6.89 17.15
N ILE A 239 -5.13 6.07 16.87
CA ILE A 239 -4.07 6.39 15.91
C ILE A 239 -4.65 6.63 14.50
N ILE A 240 -5.56 5.78 14.04
CA ILE A 240 -6.23 5.95 12.74
C ILE A 240 -7.00 7.28 12.68
N ASN A 241 -7.69 7.65 13.75
CA ASN A 241 -8.44 8.90 13.79
C ASN A 241 -7.51 10.13 13.75
N ASP A 242 -6.36 10.07 14.43
CA ASP A 242 -5.34 11.13 14.39
C ASP A 242 -4.65 11.24 13.01
N PHE A 243 -4.36 10.11 12.36
CA PHE A 243 -3.89 10.15 10.97
C PHE A 243 -4.94 10.72 10.02
N LYS A 244 -6.23 10.44 10.26
CA LYS A 244 -7.32 10.96 9.43
C LYS A 244 -7.45 12.48 9.56
N THR A 245 -7.33 13.04 10.77
CA THR A 245 -7.36 14.50 10.99
C THR A 245 -6.17 15.18 10.33
N THR A 246 -4.95 14.65 10.50
CA THR A 246 -3.74 15.23 9.89
C THR A 246 -3.75 15.17 8.36
N VAL A 247 -4.31 14.12 7.76
CA VAL A 247 -4.51 14.04 6.31
C VAL A 247 -5.51 15.11 5.84
N PHE A 248 -6.63 15.28 6.56
CA PHE A 248 -7.62 16.32 6.25
C PHE A 248 -7.03 17.73 6.29
N GLU A 249 -6.19 18.04 7.29
CA GLU A 249 -5.52 19.33 7.39
C GLU A 249 -4.55 19.58 6.22
N LYS A 250 -3.78 18.55 5.84
CA LYS A 250 -2.86 18.63 4.69
C LYS A 250 -3.60 18.80 3.38
N ASP A 251 -4.72 18.11 3.18
CA ASP A 251 -5.56 18.26 1.98
C ASP A 251 -6.18 19.65 1.88
N ALA A 252 -6.62 20.23 3.00
CA ALA A 252 -7.10 21.61 3.05
C ALA A 252 -5.99 22.60 2.70
N TYR A 253 -4.78 22.39 3.21
CA TYR A 253 -3.62 23.21 2.89
C TYR A 253 -3.22 23.13 1.41
N ILE A 254 -3.19 21.92 0.84
CA ILE A 254 -2.94 21.71 -0.59
C ILE A 254 -3.99 22.42 -1.43
N SER A 255 -5.28 22.32 -1.06
CA SER A 255 -6.36 23.01 -1.76
C SER A 255 -6.18 24.54 -1.77
N LYS A 256 -5.70 25.12 -0.65
CA LYS A 256 -5.39 26.54 -0.56
C LYS A 256 -4.23 26.92 -1.49
N LEU A 257 -3.13 26.17 -1.47
CA LEU A 257 -1.98 26.40 -2.35
C LEU A 257 -2.33 26.28 -3.83
N VAL A 258 -3.14 25.29 -4.21
CA VAL A 258 -3.59 25.11 -5.60
C VAL A 258 -4.42 26.31 -6.07
N LYS A 259 -5.32 26.81 -5.21
CA LYS A 259 -6.11 28.01 -5.51
C LYS A 259 -5.25 29.26 -5.65
N GLU A 260 -4.30 29.48 -4.74
CA GLU A 260 -3.35 30.61 -4.83
C GLU A 260 -2.51 30.55 -6.10
N LYS A 261 -1.98 29.36 -6.44
CA LYS A 261 -1.22 29.15 -7.68
C LYS A 261 -2.05 29.43 -8.93
N SER A 262 -3.31 29.00 -8.96
CA SER A 262 -4.23 29.30 -10.06
C SER A 262 -4.47 30.81 -10.22
N GLN A 263 -4.67 31.53 -9.11
CA GLN A 263 -4.86 32.99 -9.15
C GLN A 263 -3.59 33.72 -9.60
N GLN A 264 -2.41 33.26 -9.19
CA GLN A 264 -1.15 33.82 -9.66
C GLN A 264 -0.96 33.58 -11.16
N GLN A 265 -1.30 32.40 -11.65
CA GLN A 265 -1.24 32.08 -13.08
C GLN A 265 -2.13 33.01 -13.91
N GLU A 266 -3.38 33.24 -13.49
CA GLU A 266 -4.28 34.19 -14.18
C GLU A 266 -3.71 35.62 -14.23
N ARG A 267 -3.10 36.09 -13.13
CA ARG A 267 -2.47 37.42 -13.09
C ARG A 267 -1.27 37.53 -14.04
N ILE A 268 -0.45 36.49 -14.12
CA ILE A 268 0.69 36.43 -15.05
C ILE A 268 0.18 36.49 -16.49
N THR A 269 -0.81 35.67 -16.84
CA THR A 269 -1.40 35.66 -18.18
C THR A 269 -1.99 37.02 -18.56
N PHE A 270 -2.71 37.68 -17.63
CA PHE A 270 -3.28 39.01 -17.88
C PHE A 270 -2.20 40.08 -18.10
N GLN A 271 -1.10 40.04 -17.35
CA GLN A 271 -0.01 41.00 -17.47
C GLN A 271 0.79 40.82 -18.78
N GLU A 272 0.95 39.58 -19.23
CA GLU A 272 1.52 39.27 -20.56
C GLU A 272 0.64 39.82 -21.68
N GLU A 273 -0.69 39.61 -21.62
CA GLU A 273 -1.62 40.15 -22.62
C GLU A 273 -1.62 41.69 -22.69
N GLN A 274 -1.49 42.39 -21.56
CA GLN A 274 -1.35 43.85 -21.55
C GLN A 274 -0.03 44.32 -22.17
N SER A 275 1.08 43.64 -21.86
CA SER A 275 2.41 43.99 -22.40
C SER A 275 2.48 43.81 -23.93
N ILE A 276 1.77 42.82 -24.48
CA ILE A 276 1.67 42.60 -25.93
C ILE A 276 0.82 43.69 -26.61
N LYS A 277 -0.21 44.22 -25.93
CA LYS A 277 -1.04 45.31 -26.47
C LYS A 277 -0.35 46.68 -26.44
N GLU A 278 0.45 46.99 -25.43
CA GLU A 278 1.17 48.28 -25.35
C GLU A 278 2.32 48.39 -26.35
N THR A 279 2.96 47.27 -26.69
CA THR A 279 4.06 47.24 -27.67
C THR A 279 3.60 47.31 -29.12
N SER A 280 2.31 47.06 -29.42
CA SER A 280 1.76 47.22 -30.77
C SER A 280 1.27 48.64 -31.08
N SER A 281 1.16 49.53 -30.09
CA SER A 281 0.71 50.92 -30.29
C SER A 281 1.83 51.95 -30.41
N VAL A 282 3.10 51.54 -30.27
CA VAL A 282 4.25 52.43 -30.47
C VAL A 282 5.00 52.02 -31.74
N GLU A 283 4.37 52.25 -32.89
CA GLU A 283 5.11 52.39 -34.15
C GLU A 283 5.99 53.65 -34.04
N VAL A 284 7.20 53.49 -33.54
CA VAL A 284 8.27 54.47 -33.75
C VAL A 284 8.58 54.45 -35.25
N GLN A 285 7.96 55.36 -36.00
CA GLN A 285 8.30 55.62 -37.40
C GLN A 285 9.75 56.13 -37.48
N PHE A 286 10.69 55.23 -37.76
CA PHE A 286 12.03 55.64 -38.14
C PHE A 286 12.00 56.22 -39.56
N ASN A 287 11.97 57.54 -39.65
CA ASN A 287 12.23 58.26 -40.90
C ASN A 287 13.71 58.12 -41.28
N TYR A 288 14.06 57.05 -41.98
CA TYR A 288 15.34 56.98 -42.66
C TYR A 288 15.31 57.84 -43.93
N LEU A 289 15.85 59.05 -43.86
CA LEU A 289 16.29 59.79 -45.05
C LEU A 289 17.38 58.95 -45.73
N ILE A 290 17.07 58.40 -46.90
CA ILE A 290 18.06 57.76 -47.79
C ILE A 290 18.79 58.87 -48.54
N PRO A 291 20.11 59.11 -48.34
CA PRO A 291 20.86 60.05 -49.15
C PRO A 291 21.11 59.43 -50.52
N SER A 292 20.55 60.05 -51.56
CA SER A 292 20.83 59.75 -52.97
C SER A 292 22.33 60.00 -53.26
N MET A 293 23.12 58.92 -53.33
CA MET A 293 24.51 58.97 -53.79
C MET A 293 24.56 59.35 -55.28
N GLY A 294 25.28 60.44 -55.55
CA GLY A 294 25.42 61.06 -56.87
C GLY A 294 26.08 60.15 -57.90
N LYS A 295 25.67 60.32 -59.14
CA LYS A 295 26.28 59.73 -60.33
C LYS A 295 27.74 60.16 -60.42
N MET A 296 28.65 59.19 -60.46
CA MET A 296 29.98 59.37 -61.03
C MET A 296 30.11 58.32 -62.14
N LEU A 297 29.90 58.76 -63.38
CA LEU A 297 30.21 58.00 -64.59
C LEU A 297 31.14 58.88 -65.43
N ALA A 298 32.32 58.29 -65.68
CA ALA A 298 33.34 58.60 -66.69
C ALA A 298 33.94 60.02 -66.71
#